data_AF-A0A497ZQF4-F1
#
_entry.id   AF-A0A497ZQF4-F1
#
_cell.length_a   1.000
_cell.length_b   1.000
_cell.length_c   1.000
_cell.angle_alpha   90.00
_cell.angle_beta   90.00
_cell.angle_gamma   90.00
#
_symmetry.space_group_name_H-M   'P 1'
#
loop_
_entity.id
_entity.type
_entity.pdbx_description
1 polymer ?
#
loop_
_entity_poly.entity_id
_entity_poly.type
_entity_poly.pdbx_seq_one_letter_code
_entity_poly.pdbx_strand_id
1 'polypeptide(L)'
;MILVERSAHVMAPVEAVWDVVQRAEQLPAWLAGVRAAEVLSGEGFGRRQLVQAGRGAAHEAEVIAYQAPTLIGWRERAKGAGARAEARTEIYVQLTADEEEGGTIVRLIVVRWPAGPVKAALLRLGLRRVGADLEDSLARLTDLAAVG
;
A
#
# COMPACT_ATOMS: atom_id res chain seq x y z
N MET A 1 9.03 -2.81 -15.56
CA MET A 1 7.99 -2.42 -14.58
C MET A 1 7.17 -3.66 -14.27
N ILE A 2 6.78 -3.80 -13.01
CA ILE A 2 5.93 -4.88 -12.51
C ILE A 2 4.72 -4.21 -11.87
N LEU A 3 3.51 -4.65 -12.24
CA LEU A 3 2.27 -4.19 -11.64
C LEU A 3 1.54 -5.41 -11.08
N VAL A 4 1.13 -5.32 -9.82
CA VAL A 4 0.26 -6.30 -9.18
C VAL A 4 -0.88 -5.55 -8.53
N GLU A 5 -2.09 -6.01 -8.79
CA GLU A 5 -3.29 -5.42 -8.22
C GLU A 5 -4.23 -6.49 -7.69
N ARG A 6 -4.98 -6.11 -6.66
CA ARG A 6 -6.08 -6.87 -6.08
C ARG A 6 -7.17 -5.92 -5.66
N SER A 7 -8.40 -6.41 -5.65
CA SER A 7 -9.54 -5.68 -5.15
C SER A 7 -10.43 -6.57 -4.30
N ALA A 8 -11.09 -5.97 -3.33
CA ALA A 8 -12.15 -6.59 -2.55
C ALA A 8 -13.25 -5.58 -2.28
N HIS A 9 -14.45 -6.11 -2.06
CA HIS A 9 -15.57 -5.33 -1.56
C HIS A 9 -15.50 -5.29 -0.02
N VAL A 10 -15.70 -4.10 0.54
CA VAL A 10 -15.72 -3.86 1.97
C VAL A 10 -17.09 -3.29 2.33
N MET A 11 -17.79 -3.96 3.24
CA MET A 11 -19.12 -3.56 3.73
C MET A 11 -19.05 -2.37 4.70
N ALA A 12 -18.43 -1.27 4.25
CA ALA A 12 -18.32 -0.01 4.97
C ALA A 12 -18.32 1.17 3.97
N PRO A 13 -18.83 2.34 4.36
CA PRO A 13 -18.79 3.54 3.52
C PRO A 13 -17.36 4.01 3.25
N VAL A 14 -17.17 4.74 2.14
CA VAL A 14 -15.84 5.18 1.66
C VAL A 14 -15.09 5.95 2.74
N GLU A 15 -15.78 6.78 3.51
CA GLU A 15 -15.22 7.58 4.59
C GLU A 15 -14.62 6.73 5.71
N ALA A 16 -15.30 5.63 6.08
CA ALA A 16 -14.81 4.72 7.12
C ALA A 16 -13.55 3.97 6.67
N VAL A 17 -13.54 3.50 5.42
CA VAL A 17 -12.36 2.85 4.83
C VAL A 17 -11.22 3.87 4.69
N TRP A 18 -11.52 5.08 4.25
CA TRP A 18 -10.57 6.17 4.09
C TRP A 18 -9.86 6.50 5.41
N ASP A 19 -10.61 6.61 6.50
CA ASP A 19 -10.06 6.88 7.83
C ASP A 19 -9.06 5.83 8.27
N VAL A 20 -9.16 4.59 7.80
CA VAL A 20 -8.14 3.55 8.05
C VAL A 20 -6.95 3.71 7.12
N VAL A 21 -7.17 3.75 5.80
CA VAL A 21 -6.07 3.63 4.82
C VAL A 21 -5.21 4.89 4.70
N GLN A 22 -5.75 6.06 5.04
CA GLN A 22 -5.02 7.32 4.93
C GLN A 22 -4.00 7.52 6.06
N ARG A 23 -4.20 6.87 7.22
CA ARG A 23 -3.36 7.01 8.41
C ARG A 23 -2.13 6.10 8.35
N ALA A 24 -0.94 6.70 8.46
CA ALA A 24 0.31 5.94 8.38
C ALA A 24 0.44 4.95 9.55
N GLU A 25 0.04 5.37 10.75
CA GLU A 25 0.03 4.59 11.98
C GLU A 25 -0.91 3.37 11.95
N GLN A 26 -1.89 3.35 11.04
CA GLN A 26 -2.81 2.21 10.85
C GLN A 26 -2.27 1.19 9.85
N LEU A 27 -1.22 1.51 9.08
CA LEU A 27 -0.65 0.57 8.11
C LEU A 27 -0.30 -0.80 8.70
N PRO A 28 0.29 -0.93 9.90
CA PRO A 28 0.58 -2.25 10.48
C PRO A 28 -0.66 -3.11 10.77
N ALA A 29 -1.82 -2.47 11.00
CA ALA A 29 -3.05 -3.17 11.29
C ALA A 29 -3.60 -3.89 10.05
N TRP A 30 -3.45 -3.30 8.87
CA TRP A 30 -4.10 -3.80 7.66
C TRP A 30 -3.16 -4.18 6.52
N LEU A 31 -2.02 -3.49 6.33
CA LEU A 31 -1.12 -3.75 5.21
C LEU A 31 -0.13 -4.87 5.55
N ALA A 32 -0.30 -6.02 4.90
CA ALA A 32 0.52 -7.20 5.13
C ALA A 32 2.02 -6.90 4.94
N GLY A 33 2.84 -7.46 5.83
CA GLY A 33 4.28 -7.25 5.84
C GLY A 33 4.75 -5.98 6.53
N VAL A 34 3.90 -4.97 6.74
CA VAL A 34 4.22 -3.80 7.57
C VAL A 34 4.12 -4.18 9.04
N ARG A 35 5.12 -3.78 9.83
CA ARG A 35 5.17 -4.01 11.28
C ARG A 35 5.04 -2.75 12.12
N ALA A 36 5.54 -1.64 11.61
CA ALA A 36 5.44 -0.34 12.24
C ALA A 36 5.44 0.72 11.15
N ALA A 37 4.72 1.81 11.39
CA ALA A 37 4.78 3.00 10.57
C ALA A 37 4.48 4.23 11.42
N GLU A 38 5.22 5.30 11.16
CA GLU A 38 5.08 6.57 11.87
C GLU A 38 5.20 7.75 10.89
N VAL A 39 4.48 8.83 11.16
CA VAL A 39 4.61 10.07 10.40
C VAL A 39 5.89 10.78 10.85
N LEU A 40 6.73 11.17 9.88
CA LEU A 40 7.93 11.96 10.15
C LEU A 40 7.63 13.46 10.02
N SER A 41 6.87 13.84 8.99
CA SER A 41 6.54 15.24 8.72
C SER A 41 5.42 15.39 7.69
N GLY A 42 4.65 16.45 7.80
CA GLY A 42 3.62 16.82 6.82
C GLY A 42 2.35 15.97 6.90
N GLU A 43 1.38 16.32 6.07
CA GLU A 43 0.07 15.67 5.96
C GLU A 43 -0.34 15.60 4.48
N GLY A 44 -1.21 14.67 4.13
CA GLY A 44 -1.68 14.51 2.74
C GLY A 44 -0.55 14.30 1.73
N PHE A 45 -0.62 15.00 0.59
CA PHE A 45 0.40 14.95 -0.45
C PHE A 45 1.75 15.48 0.07
N GLY A 46 2.84 14.76 -0.18
CA GLY A 46 4.18 15.09 0.30
C GLY A 46 4.46 14.68 1.75
N ARG A 47 3.48 14.10 2.47
CA ARG A 47 3.71 13.52 3.80
C ARG A 47 4.83 12.51 3.75
N ARG A 48 5.79 12.64 4.68
CA ARG A 48 6.87 11.69 4.88
C ARG A 48 6.56 10.80 6.06
N GLN A 49 6.83 9.52 5.91
CA GLN A 49 6.60 8.51 6.93
C GLN A 49 7.74 7.50 6.95
N LEU A 50 8.03 6.96 8.11
CA LEU A 50 8.94 5.84 8.28
C LEU A 50 8.13 4.55 8.29
N VAL A 51 8.54 3.54 7.54
CA VAL A 51 7.86 2.25 7.42
C VAL A 51 8.85 1.13 7.69
N GLN A 52 8.49 0.24 8.61
CA GLN A 52 9.25 -0.98 8.89
C GLN A 52 8.51 -2.19 8.33
N ALA A 53 9.11 -2.83 7.32
CA ALA A 53 8.60 -4.05 6.73
C ALA A 53 9.36 -5.29 7.26
N GLY A 54 8.62 -6.31 7.70
CA GLY A 54 9.19 -7.57 8.19
C GLY A 54 10.27 -7.38 9.26
N ARG A 55 11.38 -8.13 9.15
CA ARG A 55 12.56 -7.99 10.03
C ARG A 55 13.61 -7.02 9.48
N GLY A 56 13.29 -6.27 8.41
CA GLY A 56 14.21 -5.35 7.77
C GLY A 56 14.39 -4.04 8.53
N ALA A 57 15.36 -3.25 8.09
CA ALA A 57 15.49 -1.85 8.54
C ALA A 57 14.28 -1.03 8.07
N ALA A 58 13.92 -0.03 8.87
CA ALA A 58 12.90 0.92 8.48
C ALA A 58 13.39 1.77 7.29
N HIS A 59 12.46 2.11 6.38
CA HIS A 59 12.71 2.95 5.22
C HIS A 59 11.74 4.11 5.21
N GLU A 60 12.15 5.21 4.59
CA GLU A 60 11.26 6.35 4.43
C GLU A 60 10.36 6.13 3.21
N ALA A 61 9.14 6.63 3.30
CA ALA A 61 8.21 6.73 2.18
C ALA A 61 7.62 8.13 2.13
N GLU A 62 7.19 8.53 0.94
CA GLU A 62 6.57 9.82 0.67
C GLU A 62 5.24 9.60 -0.03
N VAL A 63 4.19 10.27 0.45
CA VAL A 63 2.87 10.28 -0.21
C VAL A 63 2.97 11.09 -1.50
N ILE A 64 2.72 10.42 -2.63
CA ILE A 64 2.83 10.96 -3.99
C ILE A 64 1.48 11.05 -4.71
N ALA A 65 0.41 10.55 -4.10
CA ALA A 65 -0.95 10.73 -4.55
C ALA A 65 -1.85 10.88 -3.32
N TYR A 66 -2.71 11.90 -3.31
CA TYR A 66 -3.64 12.14 -2.23
C TYR A 66 -4.85 12.92 -2.75
N GLN A 67 -5.99 12.22 -2.87
CA GLN A 67 -7.28 12.80 -3.23
C GLN A 67 -8.29 12.21 -2.25
N ALA A 68 -8.56 12.93 -1.16
CA ALA A 68 -9.51 12.44 -0.17
C ALA A 68 -10.94 12.46 -0.72
N PRO A 69 -11.79 11.45 -0.45
CA PRO A 69 -11.50 10.20 0.27
C PRO A 69 -11.21 9.00 -0.65
N THR A 70 -10.77 9.20 -1.90
CA THR A 70 -10.79 8.16 -2.94
C THR A 70 -9.43 7.60 -3.34
N LEU A 71 -8.34 8.31 -3.09
CA LEU A 71 -7.00 7.90 -3.52
C LEU A 71 -5.92 8.32 -2.52
N ILE A 72 -5.11 7.35 -2.10
CA ILE A 72 -3.81 7.62 -1.50
C ILE A 72 -2.76 6.72 -2.15
N GLY A 73 -1.57 7.25 -2.38
CA GLY A 73 -0.44 6.46 -2.83
C GLY A 73 0.87 7.01 -2.31
N TRP A 74 1.80 6.10 -2.00
CA TRP A 74 3.11 6.46 -1.49
C TRP A 74 4.21 5.66 -2.16
N ARG A 75 5.40 6.25 -2.15
CA ARG A 75 6.60 5.72 -2.77
C ARG A 75 7.70 5.54 -1.73
N GLU A 76 8.35 4.38 -1.75
CA GLU A 76 9.56 4.15 -0.96
C GLU A 76 10.68 5.11 -1.42
N ARG A 77 11.31 5.80 -0.48
CA ARG A 77 12.51 6.61 -0.72
C ARG A 77 13.73 5.73 -0.49
N ALA A 78 14.33 5.28 -1.58
CA ALA A 78 15.61 4.59 -1.50
C ALA A 78 16.69 5.50 -0.90
N LYS A 79 17.44 4.99 0.08
CA LYS A 79 18.69 5.59 0.56
C LYS A 79 19.87 4.94 -0.18
N GLY A 80 20.81 5.75 -0.69
CA GLY A 80 22.03 5.28 -1.34
C GLY A 80 22.14 5.63 -2.84
N ALA A 81 23.19 5.14 -3.50
CA ALA A 81 23.47 5.33 -4.93
C ALA A 81 23.52 3.98 -5.68
N GLY A 82 23.50 4.03 -7.01
CA GLY A 82 23.58 2.84 -7.88
C GLY A 82 22.26 2.07 -7.97
N ALA A 83 22.33 0.75 -8.25
CA ALA A 83 21.17 -0.11 -8.49
C ALA A 83 20.07 0.01 -7.40
N ARG A 84 20.44 0.23 -6.13
CA ARG A 84 19.45 0.38 -5.04
C ARG A 84 18.61 1.65 -5.14
N ALA A 85 19.14 2.72 -5.75
CA ALA A 85 18.41 3.96 -6.01
C ALA A 85 17.50 3.86 -7.25
N GLU A 86 17.83 2.96 -8.18
CA GLU A 86 17.01 2.69 -9.37
C GLU A 86 15.78 1.84 -9.05
N ALA A 87 15.87 1.03 -7.99
CA ALA A 87 14.74 0.27 -7.50
C ALA A 87 13.68 1.21 -6.89
N ARG A 88 12.45 1.13 -7.41
CA ARG A 88 11.32 1.94 -6.93
C ARG A 88 10.14 1.04 -6.62
N THR A 89 9.50 1.27 -5.48
CA THR A 89 8.22 0.64 -5.12
C THR A 89 7.21 1.73 -4.81
N GLU A 90 6.02 1.60 -5.38
CA GLU A 90 4.86 2.42 -5.10
C GLU A 90 3.69 1.55 -4.70
N ILE A 91 2.89 2.05 -3.77
CA ILE A 91 1.66 1.43 -3.31
C ILE A 91 0.55 2.47 -3.47
N TYR A 92 -0.57 2.07 -4.05
CA TYR A 92 -1.77 2.88 -4.18
C TYR A 92 -2.97 2.15 -3.61
N VAL A 93 -3.85 2.92 -2.97
CA VAL A 93 -5.16 2.51 -2.48
C VAL A 93 -6.18 3.38 -3.19
N GLN A 94 -7.06 2.75 -3.96
CA GLN A 94 -8.19 3.39 -4.63
C GLN A 94 -9.48 2.91 -4.00
N LEU A 95 -10.36 3.85 -3.65
CA LEU A 95 -11.67 3.60 -3.07
C LEU A 95 -12.74 4.06 -4.06
N THR A 96 -13.76 3.23 -4.27
CA THR A 96 -14.92 3.55 -5.10
C THR A 96 -16.16 3.08 -4.37
N ALA A 97 -17.16 3.95 -4.22
CA ALA A 97 -18.43 3.56 -3.63
C ALA A 97 -19.12 2.53 -4.54
N ASP A 98 -19.70 1.50 -3.93
CA ASP A 98 -20.56 0.55 -4.63
C ASP A 98 -22.01 0.97 -4.43
N GLU A 99 -22.60 1.62 -5.45
CA GLU A 99 -23.98 2.11 -5.36
C GLU A 99 -25.02 0.98 -5.47
N GLU A 100 -24.64 -0.16 -6.05
CA GLU A 100 -25.56 -1.29 -6.27
C GLU A 100 -25.66 -2.19 -5.03
N GLU A 101 -24.51 -2.60 -4.49
CA GLU A 101 -24.43 -3.50 -3.33
C GLU A 101 -24.27 -2.75 -2.00
N GLY A 102 -24.00 -1.44 -2.05
CA GLY A 102 -23.59 -0.64 -0.90
C GLY A 102 -22.14 -0.92 -0.51
N GLY A 103 -21.52 -0.02 0.25
CA GLY A 103 -20.13 -0.20 0.71
C GLY A 103 -19.08 0.35 -0.25
N THR A 104 -17.87 -0.21 -0.21
CA THR A 104 -16.69 0.31 -0.91
C THR A 104 -15.91 -0.78 -1.63
N ILE A 105 -15.66 -0.60 -2.92
CA ILE A 105 -14.66 -1.35 -3.67
C ILE A 105 -13.29 -0.76 -3.36
N VAL A 106 -12.43 -1.57 -2.72
CA VAL A 106 -11.04 -1.21 -2.42
C VAL A 106 -10.13 -1.88 -3.43
N ARG A 107 -9.30 -1.11 -4.13
CA ARG A 107 -8.26 -1.63 -5.02
C ARG A 107 -6.87 -1.26 -4.50
N LEU A 108 -6.06 -2.27 -4.24
CA LEU A 108 -4.65 -2.14 -3.90
C LEU A 108 -3.80 -2.37 -5.15
N ILE A 109 -2.86 -1.47 -5.41
CA ILE A 109 -1.96 -1.53 -6.56
C ILE A 109 -0.53 -1.38 -6.06
N VAL A 110 0.33 -2.33 -6.42
CA VAL A 110 1.78 -2.26 -6.18
C VAL A 110 2.49 -2.15 -7.51
N VAL A 111 3.25 -1.08 -7.68
CA VAL A 111 4.10 -0.86 -8.86
C VAL A 111 5.56 -0.95 -8.44
N ARG A 112 6.31 -1.83 -9.10
CA ARG A 112 7.75 -2.00 -8.86
C ARG A 112 8.57 -1.81 -10.12
N TRP A 113 9.66 -1.08 -9.98
CA TRP A 113 10.73 -0.98 -10.98
C TRP A 113 11.95 -1.67 -10.40
N PRO A 114 12.27 -2.91 -10.80
CA PRO A 114 13.49 -3.58 -10.34
C PRO A 114 14.73 -2.90 -10.88
N ALA A 115 15.82 -2.98 -10.13
CA ALA A 115 17.13 -2.57 -10.61
C ALA A 115 17.78 -3.69 -11.43
N GLY A 116 18.04 -3.42 -12.71
CA GLY A 116 18.67 -4.37 -13.62
C GLY A 116 17.83 -5.61 -13.97
N PRO A 117 18.43 -6.58 -14.68
CA PRO A 117 17.73 -7.77 -15.14
C PRO A 117 17.42 -8.75 -13.99
N VAL A 118 16.18 -9.22 -13.92
CA VAL A 118 15.72 -10.21 -12.92
C VAL A 118 15.42 -11.54 -13.62
N LYS A 119 15.86 -12.66 -13.05
CA LYS A 119 15.54 -14.00 -13.58
C LYS A 119 14.04 -14.24 -13.57
N ALA A 120 13.49 -14.73 -14.68
CA ALA A 120 12.04 -14.94 -14.85
C ALA A 120 11.39 -15.82 -13.77
N ALA A 121 12.09 -16.85 -13.27
CA ALA A 121 11.58 -17.69 -12.19
C ALA A 121 11.45 -16.94 -10.85
N LEU A 122 12.46 -16.13 -10.49
CA LEU A 122 12.43 -15.29 -9.28
C LEU A 122 11.35 -14.22 -9.38
N LEU A 123 11.18 -13.63 -10.57
CA LEU A 123 10.11 -12.69 -10.86
C LEU A 123 8.73 -13.30 -10.60
N ARG A 124 8.46 -14.51 -11.14
CA ARG A 124 7.17 -15.20 -10.95
C ARG A 124 6.89 -15.53 -9.49
N LEU A 125 7.88 -16.00 -8.75
CA LEU A 125 7.73 -16.30 -7.33
C LEU A 125 7.44 -15.01 -6.53
N GLY A 126 8.17 -13.93 -6.81
CA GLY A 126 7.95 -12.62 -6.19
C GLY A 126 6.56 -12.07 -6.48
N LEU A 127 6.08 -12.18 -7.72
CA LEU A 127 4.73 -11.78 -8.13
C LEU A 127 3.63 -12.52 -7.35
N ARG A 128 3.76 -13.84 -7.21
CA ARG A 128 2.79 -14.65 -6.44
C ARG A 128 2.73 -14.21 -4.98
N ARG A 129 3.89 -13.98 -4.37
CA ARG A 129 3.98 -13.52 -2.98
C ARG A 129 3.36 -12.13 -2.81
N VAL A 130 3.65 -11.19 -3.70
CA VAL A 130 3.03 -9.84 -3.65
C VAL A 130 1.52 -9.95 -3.80
N GLY A 131 1.02 -10.81 -4.70
CA GLY A 131 -0.42 -11.04 -4.84
C GLY A 131 -1.07 -11.55 -3.55
N ALA A 132 -0.46 -12.54 -2.90
CA ALA A 132 -0.94 -13.08 -1.62
C ALA A 132 -0.91 -12.03 -0.50
N ASP A 133 0.17 -11.25 -0.39
CA ASP A 133 0.28 -10.17 0.60
C ASP A 133 -0.83 -9.11 0.38
N LEU A 134 -1.21 -8.82 -0.88
CA LEU A 134 -2.32 -7.90 -1.17
C LEU A 134 -3.69 -8.50 -0.81
N GLU A 135 -3.91 -9.78 -1.07
CA GLU A 135 -5.14 -10.49 -0.65
C GLU A 135 -5.28 -10.48 0.88
N ASP A 136 -4.21 -10.81 1.61
CA ASP A 136 -4.17 -10.73 3.07
C ASP A 136 -4.45 -9.32 3.58
N SER A 137 -3.97 -8.30 2.88
CA SER A 137 -4.18 -6.89 3.26
C SER A 137 -5.64 -6.47 3.10
N LEU A 138 -6.27 -6.90 2.01
CA LEU A 138 -7.69 -6.65 1.76
C LEU A 138 -8.57 -7.35 2.80
N ALA A 139 -8.26 -8.62 3.15
CA ALA A 139 -9.00 -9.34 4.18
C ALA A 139 -8.96 -8.61 5.54
N ARG A 140 -7.78 -8.12 5.96
CA ARG A 140 -7.65 -7.34 7.20
C ARG A 140 -8.39 -6.00 7.15
N LEU A 141 -8.40 -5.34 5.98
CA LEU A 141 -9.19 -4.11 5.81
C LEU A 141 -10.69 -4.38 5.95
N THR A 142 -11.19 -5.46 5.36
CA THR A 142 -12.59 -5.88 5.50
C THR A 142 -12.95 -6.08 6.97
N ASP A 143 -12.11 -6.77 7.74
CA ASP A 143 -12.35 -7.01 9.17
C ASP A 143 -12.30 -5.72 10.00
N LEU A 144 -11.34 -4.83 9.74
CA LEU A 144 -11.19 -3.58 10.50
C LEU A 144 -12.32 -2.58 10.24
N ALA A 145 -12.74 -2.45 8.97
CA ALA A 145 -13.78 -1.52 8.58
C ALA A 145 -15.19 -2.00 8.96
N ALA A 146 -15.38 -3.29 9.24
CA ALA A 146 -16.65 -3.83 9.72
C ALA A 146 -16.93 -3.56 11.21
N VAL A 147 -15.92 -3.12 11.98
CA VAL A 147 -16.01 -2.89 13.44
C VAL A 147 -16.14 -1.41 13.81
N GLY A 148 -15.88 -0.50 12.87
CA GLY A 148 -16.01 0.96 13.05
C GLY A 148 -17.36 1.47 12.58
#